data_AF-A0A1T3BN60-F1
#
_entry.id   AF-A0A1T3BN60-F1
#
_cell.length_a   1.000
_cell.length_b   1.000
_cell.length_c   1.000
_cell.angle_alpha   90.00
_cell.angle_beta   90.00
_cell.angle_gamma   90.00
#
_symmetry.space_group_name_H-M   'P 1'
#
loop_
_entity.id
_entity.type
_entity.pdbx_description
1 polymer ?
#
loop_
_entity_poly.entity_id
_entity_poly.type
_entity_poly.pdbx_seq_one_letter_code
_entity_poly.pdbx_strand_id
1 'polypeptide(L)' 'MSAVIQTVIETKLCEAFCPQKLEVINESSLHAGHRHKDGVFDSYGETHFRVKILSSFFQACRG' A
#
# COMPACT_ATOMS: atom_id res chain seq x y z
N MET A 1 -11.69 10.75 4.75
CA MET A 1 -11.25 9.61 5.58
C MET A 1 -10.67 8.53 4.67
N SER A 2 -9.46 8.74 4.16
CA SER A 2 -8.80 7.87 3.15
C SER A 2 -7.49 7.35 3.76
N ALA A 3 -7.64 6.39 4.68
CA ALA A 3 -6.53 5.66 5.32
C ALA A 3 -6.93 4.21 5.68
N VAL A 4 -8.15 3.79 5.36
CA VAL A 4 -8.68 2.49 5.79
C VAL A 4 -7.92 1.36 5.12
N ILE A 5 -7.63 1.50 3.82
CA ILE A 5 -6.90 0.47 3.06
C ILE A 5 -5.45 0.42 3.51
N GLN A 6 -4.82 1.58 3.73
CA GLN A 6 -3.46 1.62 4.26
C GLN A 6 -3.35 0.88 5.59
N THR A 7 -4.22 1.18 6.55
CA THR A 7 -4.23 0.52 7.86
C THR A 7 -4.51 -0.98 7.75
N VAL A 8 -5.42 -1.41 6.88
CA VAL A 8 -5.69 -2.83 6.65
C VAL A 8 -4.45 -3.56 6.10
N ILE A 9 -3.70 -2.92 5.19
CA ILE A 9 -2.45 -3.48 4.66
C ILE A 9 -1.42 -3.58 5.79
N GLU A 10 -1.25 -2.52 6.59
CA GLU A 10 -0.33 -2.51 7.73
C GLU A 10 -0.64 -3.62 8.74
N THR A 11 -1.90 -3.77 9.14
CA THR A 11 -2.34 -4.80 10.09
C THR A 11 -2.03 -6.20 9.55
N LYS A 12 -2.46 -6.52 8.32
CA LYS A 12 -2.27 -7.86 7.75
C LYS A 12 -0.78 -8.22 7.61
N LEU A 13 0.05 -7.27 7.19
CA LEU A 13 1.48 -7.50 7.03
C LEU A 13 2.19 -7.63 8.39
N CYS A 14 1.77 -6.85 9.39
CA CYS A 14 2.27 -7.00 10.76
C CYS A 14 1.93 -8.37 11.34
N GLU A 15 0.69 -8.82 11.22
CA GLU A 15 0.23 -10.12 11.73
C GLU A 15 0.92 -11.30 11.02
N ALA A 16 1.08 -11.22 9.70
CA ALA A 16 1.63 -12.33 8.92
C ALA A 16 3.15 -12.48 9.05
N PHE A 17 3.88 -11.37 9.20
CA PHE A 17 5.34 -11.37 9.04
C PHE A 17 6.11 -10.88 10.26
N CYS A 18 5.44 -10.39 11.31
CA CYS A 18 6.05 -9.79 12.51
C CYS A 18 7.31 -8.95 12.17
N PRO A 19 7.20 -7.97 11.25
CA PRO A 19 8.37 -7.33 10.66
C PRO A 19 9.10 -6.46 11.67
N GLN A 20 10.42 -6.38 11.54
CA GLN A 20 11.25 -5.43 12.27
C GLN A 20 11.00 -3.99 11.80
N LYS A 21 10.62 -3.83 10.53
CA LYS A 21 10.26 -2.55 9.94
C LYS A 21 9.19 -2.72 8.86
N LEU A 22 8.14 -1.91 8.91
CA LEU A 22 7.09 -1.85 7.90
C LEU A 22 6.79 -0.38 7.56
N GLU A 23 6.85 -0.06 6.26
CA GLU A 23 6.39 1.22 5.72
C GLU A 23 5.38 0.93 4.60
N VAL A 24 4.15 1.44 4.73
CA VAL A 24 3.12 1.40 3.69
C VAL A 24 2.85 2.84 3.27
N ILE A 25 3.15 3.16 2.01
CA ILE A 25 3.06 4.53 1.48
C ILE A 25 2.00 4.52 0.39
N ASN A 26 0.96 5.33 0.55
CA ASN A 26 -0.05 5.53 -0.48
C ASN A 26 0.48 6.46 -1.57
N GLU A 27 0.66 5.92 -2.78
CA GLU A 27 1.18 6.64 -3.94
C GLU A 27 0.10 6.84 -5.02
N SER A 28 -1.17 6.59 -4.69
CA SER A 28 -2.29 6.73 -5.63
C SER A 28 -2.37 8.11 -6.28
N SER A 29 -1.96 9.16 -5.57
CA SER A 29 -1.92 10.52 -6.10
C SER A 29 -0.91 10.70 -7.25
N LEU A 30 0.17 9.91 -7.29
CA LEU A 30 1.17 9.95 -8.37
C LEU A 30 0.67 9.29 -9.66
N HIS A 31 -0.35 8.42 -9.56
CA HIS A 31 -0.89 7.64 -10.68
C HIS A 31 -2.34 8.00 -11.04
N ALA A 32 -2.96 8.96 -10.36
CA ALA A 32 -4.30 9.47 -10.70
C ALA A 32 -4.33 10.30 -12.01
N GLY A 33 -3.21 10.40 -12.72
CA GLY A 33 -2.99 11.27 -13.87
C GLY A 33 -3.21 10.61 -15.23
N HIS A 34 -4.42 10.12 -15.53
CA HIS A 34 -4.92 10.07 -16.91
C HIS A 34 -6.33 10.67 -16.96
N ARG A 35 -6.35 12.02 -17.00
CA ARG A 35 -7.55 12.86 -17.10
C ARG A 35 -8.22 12.65 -18.46
N HIS A 36 -9.18 11.74 -18.57
CA HIS A 36 -10.25 11.91 -19.55
C HIS A 36 -11.31 12.83 -18.95
N LYS A 37 -11.60 13.89 -19.69
CA LYS A 37 -12.70 14.84 -19.44
C LYS A 37 -14.01 14.02 -19.31
N ASP A 38 -14.87 14.39 -18.36
CA ASP A 38 -16.28 13.98 -18.27
C ASP A 38 -16.66 12.68 -17.55
N GLY A 39 -16.13 12.43 -16.34
CA GLY A 39 -16.63 11.34 -15.50
C GLY A 39 -16.49 11.59 -14.00
N VAL A 40 -17.60 11.43 -13.27
CA VAL A 40 -17.71 11.58 -11.81
C VAL A 40 -16.56 10.85 -11.10
N PHE A 41 -15.75 11.62 -10.38
CA PHE A 41 -14.47 11.19 -9.83
C PHE A 41 -14.66 10.57 -8.44
N ASP A 42 -14.88 9.26 -8.39
CA ASP A 42 -14.73 8.50 -7.14
C ASP A 42 -13.45 7.65 -7.17
N SER A 43 -12.36 8.30 -7.58
CA SER A 43 -11.00 7.76 -7.45
C SER A 43 -10.55 7.98 -6.01
N TYR A 44 -11.00 7.11 -5.09
CA TYR A 44 -10.80 7.17 -3.63
C TYR A 44 -9.35 7.23 -3.11
N GLY A 45 -8.36 7.42 -3.98
CA GLY A 45 -6.99 7.72 -3.58
C GLY A 45 -6.28 6.57 -2.89
N GLU A 46 -6.80 5.34 -2.90
CA GLU A 46 -6.24 4.14 -2.25
C GLU A 46 -6.12 2.97 -3.24
N THR A 47 -5.53 3.23 -4.41
CA THR A 47 -5.37 2.23 -5.49
C THR A 47 -3.93 1.76 -5.68
N HIS A 48 -2.93 2.58 -5.32
CA HIS A 48 -1.52 2.26 -5.46
C HIS A 48 -0.79 2.49 -4.15
N PHE A 49 -0.09 1.45 -3.69
CA PHE A 49 0.69 1.47 -2.46
C PHE A 49 2.10 0.95 -2.70
N ARG A 50 3.08 1.65 -2.14
CA ARG A 50 4.45 1.18 -2.03
C ARG A 50 4.67 0.63 -0.64
N VAL A 51 5.06 -0.64 -0.56
CA VAL A 51 5.32 -1.33 0.71
C VAL A 51 6.80 -1.64 0.82
N LYS A 52 7.41 -1.27 1.95
CA LYS A 52 8.75 -1.71 2.34
C LYS A 52 8.64 -2.52 3.62
N ILE A 53 9.15 -3.74 3.60
CA ILE A 53 9.09 -4.66 4.74
C ILE A 53 10.46 -5.28 4.99
N LEU A 54 10.90 -5.20 6.24
CA LEU A 54 12.08 -5.90 6.75
C LEU A 54 11.60 -6.96 7.73
N SER A 55 11.72 -8.23 7.36
CA SER A 55 11.37 -9.37 8.22
C SER A 55 12.33 -10.52 8.01
N SER A 56 12.65 -11.23 9.09
CA SER A 56 13.41 -12.49 9.05
C SER A 56 12.67 -13.61 8.32
N PHE A 57 11.35 -13.49 8.11
CA PHE A 57 10.58 -14.43 7.27
C PHE A 57 11.14 -14.55 5.85
N PHE A 58 11.73 -13.48 5.31
CA PHE A 58 12.28 -13.49 3.96
C PHE A 58 13.71 -14.02 3.88
N GLN A 59 14.33 -14.36 5.01
CA GLN A 59 15.74 -14.74 5.09
C GLN A 59 16.05 -16.07 4.37
N ALA A 60 15.05 -16.94 4.20
CA ALA A 60 15.16 -18.22 3.47
C ALA A 60 14.61 -18.17 2.04
N CYS A 61 13.95 -17.08 1.63
CA CYS A 61 13.48 -16.89 0.26
C CYS A 61 14.63 -16.38 -0.61
N ARG A 62 15.58 -17.25 -0.97
CA ARG A 62 16.42 -16.97 -2.15
C ARG A 62 15.59 -17.28 -3.40
N GLY A 63 15.47 -16.27 -4.27
CA GLY A 63 14.82 -16.40 -5.58
C GLY A 63 15.55 -17.34 -6.52
#